data_AF-A0A1M2VNY8-F1
#
_entry.id   AF-A0A1M2VNY8-F1
#
_cell.length_a   1.000
_cell.length_b   1.000
_cell.length_c   1.000
_cell.angle_alpha   90.00
_cell.angle_beta   90.00
_cell.angle_gamma   90.00
#
_symmetry.space_group_name_H-M   'P 1'
#
loop_
_entity.id
_entity.type
_entity.pdbx_description
1 polymer ?
#
loop_
_entity_poly.entity_id
_entity_poly.type
_entity_poly.pdbx_seq_one_letter_code
_entity_poly.pdbx_strand_id
1 'polypeptide(L)'
;MTRHKSASLQNMLLLREDLHNAWADYEFGVDPDNGYRITPFVAGHGDLAGLVLQVDDIADPATRPLDAPLRDHFLQGLLKHVKGCGERHWDFRSGALDLSDGTVWGTDEGKERLELELDNRLFDHRLAQA
;
A
#
# COMPACT_ATOMS: atom_id res chain seq x y z
N MET A 1 -25.10 3.70 6.56
CA MET A 1 -23.97 4.29 5.82
C MET A 1 -22.74 3.49 6.17
N THR A 2 -22.40 2.51 5.33
CA THR A 2 -21.23 1.66 5.52
C THR A 2 -20.02 2.45 5.07
N ARG A 3 -19.13 2.79 6.02
CA ARG A 3 -17.92 3.58 5.75
C ARG A 3 -16.94 2.67 5.00
N HIS A 4 -16.82 2.85 3.69
CA HIS A 4 -15.87 2.09 2.85
C HIS A 4 -14.44 2.38 3.35
N LYS A 5 -13.75 1.34 3.80
CA LYS A 5 -12.41 1.40 4.40
C LYS A 5 -11.33 1.73 3.36
N SER A 6 -11.61 1.48 2.09
CA SER A 6 -10.67 1.48 0.96
C SER A 6 -10.54 2.81 0.19
N ALA A 7 -11.43 3.78 0.39
CA ALA A 7 -11.40 5.09 -0.27
C ALA A 7 -11.06 6.24 0.69
N SER A 8 -10.40 5.96 1.82
CA SER A 8 -9.97 7.00 2.74
C SER A 8 -8.71 7.67 2.21
N LEU A 9 -8.70 9.01 2.14
CA LEU A 9 -7.49 9.80 1.83
C LEU A 9 -6.34 9.46 2.79
N GLN A 10 -6.66 9.01 4.00
CA GLN A 10 -5.69 8.60 5.01
C GLN A 10 -4.98 7.27 4.70
N ASN A 11 -5.38 6.55 3.65
CA ASN A 11 -4.69 5.37 3.13
C ASN A 11 -3.82 5.71 1.89
N MET A 12 -3.72 6.99 1.53
CA MET A 12 -2.96 7.44 0.37
C MET A 12 -1.73 8.24 0.82
N LEU A 13 -0.64 8.09 0.08
CA LEU A 13 0.56 8.89 0.23
C LEU A 13 0.98 9.37 -1.16
N LEU A 14 0.98 10.69 -1.36
CA LEU A 14 1.45 11.28 -2.61
C LEU A 14 2.97 11.29 -2.63
N LEU A 15 3.55 10.71 -3.67
CA LEU A 15 5.00 10.55 -3.82
C LEU A 15 5.51 11.25 -5.07
N ARG A 16 6.79 11.65 -5.04
CA ARG A 16 7.51 12.07 -6.24
C ARG A 16 7.60 10.87 -7.19
N GLU A 17 7.53 11.12 -8.50
CA GLU A 17 7.42 10.07 -9.53
C GLU A 17 8.55 9.02 -9.45
N ASP A 18 9.78 9.46 -9.17
CA ASP A 18 10.96 8.61 -9.02
C ASP A 18 10.90 7.69 -7.78
N LEU A 19 10.13 8.07 -6.76
CA LEU A 19 9.92 7.27 -5.54
C LEU A 19 8.70 6.35 -5.63
N HIS A 20 7.81 6.58 -6.59
CA HIS A 20 6.57 5.82 -6.71
C HIS A 20 6.82 4.32 -6.95
N ASN A 21 7.73 3.99 -7.87
CA ASN A 21 8.07 2.60 -8.16
C ASN A 21 8.74 1.91 -6.97
N ALA A 22 9.69 2.60 -6.34
CA ALA A 22 10.39 2.09 -5.15
C ALA A 22 9.42 1.86 -3.97
N TRP A 23 8.41 2.72 -3.80
CA TRP A 23 7.34 2.49 -2.83
C TRP A 23 6.50 1.27 -3.20
N ALA A 24 6.00 1.19 -4.43
CA ALA A 24 5.18 0.07 -4.89
C ALA A 24 5.91 -1.29 -4.82
N ASP A 25 7.22 -1.30 -5.04
CA ASP A 25 8.05 -2.50 -4.92
C ASP A 25 8.57 -2.75 -3.49
N TYR A 26 8.09 -2.00 -2.51
CA TYR A 26 8.43 -2.09 -1.09
C TYR A 26 9.94 -1.93 -0.82
N GLU A 27 10.65 -1.17 -1.64
CA GLU A 27 12.10 -0.98 -1.53
C GLU A 27 12.50 -0.10 -0.34
N PHE A 28 11.55 0.69 0.17
CA PHE A 28 11.67 1.46 1.40
C PHE A 28 10.31 1.55 2.11
N GLY A 29 10.33 1.92 3.40
CA GLY A 29 9.13 2.13 4.20
C GLY A 29 9.28 3.23 5.23
N VAL A 30 8.15 3.67 5.78
CA VAL A 30 8.06 4.63 6.89
C VAL A 30 7.68 3.86 8.14
N ASP A 31 8.46 3.98 9.21
CA ASP A 31 8.18 3.35 10.49
C ASP A 31 7.46 4.32 11.45
N PRO A 32 6.12 4.23 11.60
CA PRO A 32 5.39 5.11 12.52
C PRO A 32 5.76 4.88 13.98
N ASP A 33 6.26 3.69 14.37
CA ASP A 33 6.66 3.36 15.74
C ASP A 33 8.06 3.89 16.09
N ASN A 34 8.83 4.29 15.07
CA ASN A 34 10.15 4.89 15.21
C ASN A 34 10.16 6.35 14.73
N GLY A 35 9.12 7.10 15.10
CA GLY A 35 9.00 8.53 14.81
C GLY A 35 8.91 8.85 13.32
N TYR A 36 8.23 8.01 12.54
CA TYR A 36 8.05 8.15 11.10
C TYR A 36 9.36 8.17 10.31
N ARG A 37 10.38 7.45 10.79
CA ARG A 37 11.67 7.32 10.12
C ARG A 37 11.54 6.51 8.82
N ILE A 38 12.13 7.03 7.75
CA ILE A 38 12.23 6.37 6.45
C ILE A 38 13.43 5.43 6.45
N THR A 39 13.17 4.17 6.09
CA THR A 39 14.18 3.10 6.04
C THR A 39 14.16 2.41 4.67
N PRO A 40 15.25 2.53 3.90
CA PRO A 40 15.49 1.70 2.73
C PRO A 40 15.78 0.25 3.13
N PHE A 41 15.21 -0.70 2.39
CA PHE A 41 15.46 -2.13 2.55
C PHE A 41 16.42 -2.68 1.48
N VAL A 42 16.68 -1.91 0.42
CA VAL A 42 17.58 -2.26 -0.68
C VAL A 42 18.65 -1.17 -0.89
N ALA A 43 19.71 -1.51 -1.63
CA ALA A 43 20.71 -0.53 -2.05
C ALA A 43 20.14 0.43 -3.11
N GLY A 44 20.67 1.66 -3.18
CA GLY A 44 20.28 2.65 -4.20
C GLY A 44 19.47 3.84 -3.67
N HIS A 45 18.83 3.69 -2.50
CA HIS A 45 17.99 4.72 -1.86
C HIS A 45 18.63 5.31 -0.58
N GLY A 46 19.96 5.42 -0.56
CA GLY A 46 20.70 5.88 0.62
C GLY A 46 20.41 7.33 1.01
N ASP A 47 19.93 8.13 0.06
CA ASP A 47 19.46 9.50 0.25
C ASP A 47 18.17 9.60 1.07
N LEU A 48 17.35 8.53 1.08
CA LEU A 48 16.16 8.43 1.90
C LEU A 48 16.46 7.98 3.34
N ALA A 49 17.60 7.33 3.56
CA ALA A 49 17.91 6.68 4.82
C ALA A 49 17.95 7.67 5.99
N GLY A 50 17.06 7.46 6.96
CA GLY A 50 17.02 8.26 8.18
C GLY A 50 16.31 9.60 8.07
N LEU A 51 15.77 9.94 6.88
CA LEU A 51 14.79 11.02 6.74
C LEU A 51 13.54 10.70 7.58
N VAL A 52 12.77 11.73 7.90
CA VAL A 52 11.56 11.61 8.72
C VAL A 52 10.38 12.20 7.95
N LEU A 53 9.30 11.43 7.83
CA LEU A 53 8.06 11.94 7.26
C LEU A 53 7.42 12.91 8.27
N GLN A 54 7.36 14.19 7.90
CA GLN A 54 6.75 15.26 8.71
C GLN A 54 5.23 15.23 8.61
N VAL A 55 4.62 14.23 9.25
CA VAL A 55 3.16 14.05 9.29
C VAL A 55 2.42 15.20 9.99
N ASP A 56 3.11 15.95 10.84
CA ASP A 56 2.52 17.11 11.53
C ASP A 56 2.44 18.37 10.65
N ASP A 57 3.15 18.39 9.50
CA ASP A 57 3.05 19.47 8.51
C ASP A 57 1.80 19.34 7.62
N ILE A 58 1.04 18.24 7.76
CA ILE A 58 -0.21 18.02 7.02
C ILE A 58 -1.33 18.83 7.68
N ALA A 59 -1.70 19.94 7.03
CA ALA A 59 -2.62 20.94 7.58
C ALA A 59 -4.00 20.41 7.99
N ASP A 60 -4.51 19.37 7.32
CA ASP A 60 -5.74 18.69 7.70
C ASP A 60 -5.43 17.31 8.33
N PRO A 61 -5.63 17.14 9.65
CA PRO A 61 -5.45 15.86 10.33
C PRO A 61 -6.31 14.73 9.75
N ALA A 62 -7.45 15.04 9.11
CA ALA A 62 -8.31 14.06 8.46
C ALA A 62 -7.73 13.52 7.15
N THR A 63 -6.66 14.14 6.62
CA THR A 63 -5.93 13.69 5.43
C THR A 63 -4.57 13.05 5.75
N ARG A 64 -4.15 13.11 7.02
CA ARG A 64 -2.91 12.48 7.49
C ARG A 64 -2.97 10.96 7.24
N PRO A 65 -1.90 10.35 6.70
CA PRO A 65 -1.79 8.91 6.60
C PRO A 65 -1.98 8.21 7.94
N LEU A 66 -2.78 7.15 7.98
CA LEU A 66 -2.94 6.34 9.18
C LEU A 66 -1.68 5.51 9.44
N ASP A 67 -1.35 5.33 10.71
CA ASP A 67 -0.18 4.53 11.12
C ASP A 67 -0.32 3.06 10.74
N ALA A 68 -1.55 2.52 10.73
CA ALA A 68 -1.78 1.11 10.42
C ALA A 68 -1.32 0.75 8.99
N PRO A 69 -1.79 1.43 7.92
CA PRO A 69 -1.25 1.24 6.57
C PRO A 69 0.26 1.43 6.44
N LEU A 70 0.84 2.43 7.10
CA LEU A 70 2.29 2.66 7.06
C LEU A 70 3.06 1.49 7.70
N ARG A 71 2.57 0.99 8.84
CA ARG A 71 3.15 -0.16 9.53
C ARG A 71 3.04 -1.43 8.70
N ASP A 72 1.90 -1.68 8.08
CA ASP A 72 1.69 -2.83 7.20
C ASP A 72 2.65 -2.78 6.00
N HIS A 73 2.78 -1.60 5.36
CA HIS A 73 3.73 -1.37 4.27
C HIS A 73 5.19 -1.62 4.71
N PHE A 74 5.57 -1.09 5.86
CA PHE A 74 6.91 -1.27 6.42
C PHE A 74 7.23 -2.75 6.68
N LEU A 75 6.28 -3.49 7.28
CA LEU A 75 6.43 -4.92 7.54
C LEU A 75 6.57 -5.71 6.23
N GLN A 76 5.82 -5.35 5.19
CA GLN A 76 5.94 -6.00 3.87
C GLN A 76 7.31 -5.78 3.24
N GLY A 77 7.86 -4.56 3.30
CA GLY A 77 9.22 -4.29 2.83
C GLY A 77 10.29 -5.08 3.59
N LEU A 78 10.17 -5.17 4.92
CA LEU A 78 11.05 -5.99 5.75
C LEU A 78 10.96 -7.48 5.39
N LEU A 79 9.75 -8.01 5.22
CA LEU A 79 9.56 -9.40 4.85
C LEU A 79 10.16 -9.67 3.46
N LYS A 80 9.88 -8.80 2.47
CA LYS A 80 10.28 -8.97 1.07
C LYS A 80 11.78 -8.93 0.88
N HIS A 81 12.43 -7.90 1.42
CA HIS A 81 13.83 -7.60 1.08
C HIS A 81 14.84 -7.99 2.16
N VAL A 82 14.43 -8.14 3.43
CA VAL A 82 15.34 -8.52 4.52
C VAL A 82 15.20 -9.99 4.88
N LYS A 83 13.97 -10.51 5.00
CA LYS A 83 13.74 -11.92 5.37
C LYS A 83 13.60 -12.84 4.15
N GLY A 84 13.40 -12.30 2.95
CA GLY A 84 13.12 -13.08 1.74
C GLY A 84 11.82 -13.89 1.78
N CYS A 85 10.97 -13.63 2.79
CA CYS A 85 9.68 -14.29 2.99
C CYS A 85 8.50 -13.34 2.74
N GLY A 86 8.75 -12.13 2.25
CA GLY A 86 7.69 -11.21 1.86
C GLY A 86 6.93 -11.81 0.70
N GLU A 87 5.63 -11.80 0.85
CA GLU A 87 4.77 -12.47 -0.09
C GLU A 87 4.82 -11.76 -1.45
N ARG A 88 4.75 -12.56 -2.53
CA ARG A 88 4.08 -12.12 -3.75
C ARG A 88 2.59 -12.31 -3.54
N HIS A 89 1.97 -11.51 -2.69
CA HIS A 89 0.57 -11.79 -2.44
C HIS A 89 -0.33 -11.26 -3.58
N TRP A 90 0.15 -10.31 -4.40
CA TRP A 90 -0.63 -9.71 -5.50
C TRP A 90 0.28 -9.12 -6.58
N ASP A 91 0.32 -9.76 -7.75
CA ASP A 91 0.82 -9.17 -8.99
C ASP A 91 -0.37 -8.68 -9.83
N PHE A 92 -0.76 -7.42 -9.63
CA PHE A 92 -1.82 -6.77 -10.40
C PHE A 92 -1.44 -6.51 -11.87
N ARG A 93 -0.20 -6.79 -12.29
CA ARG A 93 0.24 -6.49 -13.66
C ARG A 93 -0.45 -7.37 -14.71
N SER A 94 -1.09 -8.48 -14.32
CA SER A 94 -1.67 -9.43 -15.27
C SER A 94 -3.19 -9.33 -15.46
N GLY A 95 -3.93 -8.57 -14.63
CA GLY A 95 -5.39 -8.42 -14.76
C GLY A 95 -6.21 -9.71 -14.55
N ALA A 96 -5.56 -10.84 -14.24
CA ALA A 96 -6.20 -12.13 -13.99
C ALA A 96 -6.25 -12.39 -12.49
N LEU A 97 -7.45 -12.28 -11.89
CA LEU A 97 -7.67 -12.82 -10.54
C LEU A 97 -7.79 -14.33 -10.64
N ASP A 98 -6.80 -15.04 -10.10
CA ASP A 98 -6.92 -16.48 -9.87
C ASP A 98 -7.67 -16.72 -8.57
N LEU A 99 -8.98 -16.98 -8.67
CA LEU A 99 -9.86 -17.28 -7.54
C LEU A 99 -9.75 -18.72 -7.03
N SER A 100 -8.88 -19.55 -7.63
CA SER A 100 -8.77 -20.97 -7.26
C SER A 100 -8.10 -21.20 -5.90
N ASP A 101 -7.33 -20.23 -5.40
CA ASP A 101 -6.68 -20.31 -4.10
C ASP A 101 -7.65 -19.97 -2.95
N GLY A 102 -8.34 -20.98 -2.44
CA GLY A 102 -9.23 -20.86 -1.30
C GLY A 102 -8.54 -20.46 0.01
N THR A 103 -7.22 -20.58 0.12
CA THR A 103 -6.47 -20.11 1.30
C THR A 103 -6.33 -18.60 1.32
N VAL A 104 -6.30 -17.98 0.13
CA VAL A 104 -6.27 -16.53 -0.06
C VAL A 104 -7.69 -15.95 0.01
N TRP A 105 -8.58 -16.43 -0.84
CA TRP A 105 -9.93 -15.85 -1.00
C TRP A 105 -10.93 -16.27 0.10
N GLY A 106 -10.56 -17.26 0.92
CA GLY A 106 -11.33 -17.65 2.09
C GLY A 106 -11.22 -16.66 3.27
N THR A 107 -10.18 -15.83 3.28
CA THR A 107 -9.91 -14.85 4.35
C THR A 107 -10.80 -13.62 4.23
N ASP A 108 -10.97 -12.88 5.33
CA ASP A 108 -11.72 -11.62 5.31
C ASP A 108 -11.01 -10.55 4.47
N GLU A 109 -9.67 -10.52 4.50
CA GLU A 109 -8.88 -9.63 3.65
C GLU A 109 -9.04 -9.96 2.15
N GLY A 110 -9.02 -11.25 1.78
CA GLY A 110 -9.25 -11.69 0.42
C GLY A 110 -10.63 -11.28 -0.09
N LYS A 111 -11.66 -11.33 0.75
CA LYS A 111 -13.02 -10.87 0.40
C LYS A 111 -13.09 -9.35 0.23
N GLU A 112 -12.53 -8.57 1.17
CA GLU A 112 -12.46 -7.10 1.06
C GLU A 112 -11.74 -6.65 -0.23
N ARG A 113 -10.67 -7.36 -0.61
CA ARG A 113 -9.91 -7.11 -1.85
C ARG A 113 -10.68 -7.48 -3.12
N LEU A 114 -11.44 -8.59 -3.11
CA LEU A 114 -12.32 -8.96 -4.22
C LEU A 114 -13.39 -7.90 -4.46
N GLU A 115 -13.99 -7.36 -3.38
CA GLU A 115 -14.98 -6.28 -3.48
C GLU A 115 -14.40 -5.02 -4.13
N LEU A 116 -13.18 -4.62 -3.75
CA LEU A 116 -12.50 -3.46 -4.32
C LEU A 116 -12.25 -3.61 -5.82
N GLU A 117 -11.76 -4.77 -6.25
CA GLU A 117 -11.48 -5.04 -7.66
C GLU A 117 -12.75 -5.07 -8.52
N LEU A 118 -13.84 -5.64 -7.98
CA LEU A 118 -15.15 -5.62 -8.64
C LEU A 118 -15.65 -4.18 -8.82
N ASP A 119 -15.45 -3.32 -7.81
CA ASP A 119 -15.86 -1.90 -7.87
C ASP A 119 -15.05 -1.14 -8.92
N ASN A 120 -13.72 -1.33 -8.98
CA ASN A 120 -12.86 -0.73 -10.01
C ASN A 120 -13.29 -1.13 -11.44
N ARG A 121 -13.50 -2.44 -11.69
CA ARG A 121 -13.94 -2.92 -13.01
C ARG A 121 -15.32 -2.39 -13.39
N LEU A 122 -16.22 -2.28 -12.43
CA LEU A 122 -17.55 -1.73 -12.65
C LEU A 122 -17.48 -0.23 -12.97
N PHE A 123 -16.61 0.51 -12.29
CA PHE A 123 -16.35 1.92 -12.56
C PHE A 123 -15.81 2.13 -13.98
N ASP A 124 -14.79 1.37 -14.39
CA ASP A 124 -14.22 1.42 -15.74
C ASP A 124 -15.26 1.08 -16.81
N HIS A 125 -16.09 0.05 -16.56
CA HIS A 125 -17.18 -0.31 -17.46
C HIS A 125 -18.19 0.83 -17.64
N ARG A 126 -18.55 1.53 -16.55
CA ARG A 126 -19.47 2.68 -16.63
C ARG A 126 -18.85 3.85 -17.40
N LEU A 127 -17.56 4.11 -17.22
CA LEU A 127 -16.84 5.12 -18.02
C LEU A 127 -16.83 4.78 -19.51
N ALA A 128 -16.68 3.50 -19.87
CA ALA A 128 -16.71 3.05 -21.26
C ALA A 128 -18.11 3.05 -21.91
N GLN A 129 -19.18 3.28 -21.13
CA GLN A 129 -20.57 3.34 -21.61
C GLN A 129 -21.15 4.76 -21.65
N ALA A 130 -20.38 5.78 -21.21
CA ALA A 130 -20.76 7.19 -21.21
C ALA A 130 -20.16 7.95 -22.41
#